data_AF-A0A7W1ECS7-F1
#
_entry.id   AF-A0A7W1ECS7-F1
#
_cell.length_a   1.000
_cell.length_b   1.000
_cell.length_c   1.000
_cell.angle_alpha   90.00
_cell.angle_beta   90.00
_cell.angle_gamma   90.00
#
_symmetry.space_group_name_H-M   'P 1'
#
loop_
_entity.id
_entity.type
_entity.pdbx_description
1 polymer ?
#
loop_
_entity_poly.entity_id
_entity_poly.type
_entity_poly.pdbx_seq_one_letter_code
_entity_poly.pdbx_strand_id
1 'polypeptide(L)' 'MGGVPLAEIAAGAGTPAYVYNADIIRARYRALDTAMDALPHRICYAVKANSTLAILRLLRDLGAGADIVSAGELARV' A
#
# COMPACT_ATOMS: atom_id res chain seq x y z
N MET A 1 -6.08 -13.04 8.63
CA MET A 1 -5.64 -11.96 7.71
C MET A 1 -6.25 -12.18 6.35
N GLY A 2 -7.21 -11.37 5.92
CA GLY A 2 -7.91 -11.59 4.63
C GLY A 2 -8.52 -12.99 4.48
N GLY A 3 -9.09 -13.54 5.56
CA GLY A 3 -9.62 -14.92 5.59
C GLY A 3 -8.59 -16.04 5.85
N VAL A 4 -7.29 -15.76 5.79
CA VAL A 4 -6.22 -16.76 6.03
C VAL A 4 -5.70 -16.67 7.49
N PRO A 5 -5.61 -17.78 8.25
CA PRO A 5 -5.01 -17.80 9.58
C PRO A 5 -3.54 -17.35 9.57
N LEU A 6 -3.12 -16.53 10.54
CA LEU A 6 -1.72 -16.07 10.61
C LEU A 6 -0.73 -17.21 10.89
N ALA A 7 -1.15 -18.24 11.63
CA ALA A 7 -0.32 -19.41 11.90
C ALA A 7 0.04 -20.19 10.63
N GLU A 8 -0.89 -20.27 9.66
CA GLU A 8 -0.65 -20.91 8.37
C GLU A 8 0.36 -20.12 7.54
N ILE A 9 0.24 -18.78 7.52
CA ILE A 9 1.21 -17.89 6.87
C ILE A 9 2.59 -18.04 7.51
N ALA A 10 2.66 -18.06 8.84
CA ALA A 10 3.92 -18.21 9.58
C ALA A 10 4.58 -19.57 9.32
N ALA A 11 3.80 -20.65 9.20
CA ALA A 11 4.31 -21.97 8.86
C ALA A 11 4.92 -22.01 7.45
N GLY A 12 4.35 -21.29 6.48
CA GLY A 12 4.85 -21.24 5.10
C GLY A 12 5.99 -20.25 4.87
N ALA A 13 5.98 -19.09 5.54
CA ALA A 13 6.95 -18.01 5.32
C ALA A 13 8.09 -17.96 6.35
N GLY A 14 7.97 -18.69 7.46
CA GLY A 14 8.87 -18.59 8.61
C GLY A 14 8.60 -17.35 9.47
N THR A 15 9.36 -17.21 10.56
CA THR A 15 9.24 -16.08 11.50
C THR A 15 10.60 -15.45 11.82
N PRO A 16 10.71 -14.10 11.93
CA PRO A 16 9.63 -13.12 11.86
C PRO A 16 9.12 -12.86 10.43
N ALA A 17 7.82 -12.56 10.30
CA ALA A 17 7.19 -12.23 9.02
C ALA A 17 6.33 -10.96 9.12
N TYR A 18 6.46 -10.07 8.13
CA TYR A 18 5.53 -8.97 7.92
C TYR A 18 4.39 -9.43 7.00
N VAL A 19 3.14 -9.19 7.41
CA VAL A 19 1.96 -9.57 6.65
C VAL A 19 1.11 -8.34 6.38
N TYR A 20 0.81 -8.07 5.11
CA TYR A 20 0.01 -6.93 4.66
C TYR A 20 -1.32 -7.39 4.06
N ASN A 21 -2.40 -6.63 4.27
CA ASN A 21 -3.73 -6.94 3.73
C ASN A 21 -4.07 -5.93 2.64
N ALA A 22 -4.10 -6.40 1.40
CA ALA A 22 -4.41 -5.56 0.24
C ALA A 22 -5.80 -4.92 0.34
N ASP A 23 -6.81 -5.60 0.92
CA ASP A 23 -8.17 -5.06 1.03
C ASP A 23 -8.24 -3.93 2.05
N ILE A 24 -7.48 -4.01 3.13
CA ILE A 24 -7.36 -2.89 4.08
C ILE A 24 -6.69 -1.70 3.39
N ILE A 25 -5.62 -1.91 2.62
CA ILE A 25 -4.93 -0.82 1.91
C ILE A 25 -5.88 -0.17 0.90
N ARG A 26 -6.61 -0.95 0.10
CA ARG A 26 -7.63 -0.46 -0.84
C ARG A 26 -8.72 0.33 -0.14
N ALA A 27 -9.27 -0.20 0.96
CA ALA A 27 -10.33 0.45 1.71
C ALA A 27 -9.87 1.79 2.31
N ARG A 28 -8.64 1.86 2.81
CA ARG A 28 -8.07 3.10 3.37
C ARG A 28 -7.79 4.14 2.28
N TYR A 29 -7.27 3.72 1.12
CA TYR A 29 -7.08 4.61 -0.02
C TYR A 29 -8.43 5.21 -0.45
N ARG A 30 -9.43 4.36 -0.72
CA ARG A 30 -10.76 4.80 -1.15
C ARG A 30 -11.46 5.71 -0.14
N ALA A 31 -11.32 5.41 1.15
CA ALA A 31 -11.88 6.26 2.19
C ALA A 31 -11.29 7.68 2.17
N LEU A 32 -9.98 7.81 1.90
CA LEU A 32 -9.33 9.11 1.77
C LEU A 32 -9.74 9.82 0.46
N ASP A 33 -9.76 9.08 -0.64
CA ASP A 33 -10.17 9.57 -1.97
C ASP A 33 -11.59 10.14 -1.92
N THR A 34 -12.56 9.35 -1.45
CA THR A 34 -13.95 9.78 -1.29
C THR A 34 -14.11 10.96 -0.34
N ALA A 35 -13.31 11.04 0.73
CA ALA A 35 -13.37 12.18 1.65
C ALA A 35 -12.98 13.52 0.98
N MET A 36 -12.22 13.47 -0.11
CA MET A 36 -11.72 14.64 -0.85
C MET A 36 -12.50 14.92 -2.14
N ASP A 37 -13.54 14.15 -2.47
CA ASP A 37 -14.32 14.26 -3.72
C ASP A 37 -14.89 15.66 -4.02
N ALA A 38 -15.11 16.48 -2.99
CA ALA A 38 -15.59 17.85 -3.15
C ALA A 38 -14.55 18.80 -3.75
N LEU A 39 -13.28 18.39 -3.85
CA LEU A 39 -12.18 19.21 -4.33
C LEU A 39 -11.42 18.47 -5.45
N PRO A 40 -10.91 19.19 -6.47
CA PRO A 40 -9.92 18.62 -7.37
C PRO A 40 -8.70 18.19 -6.55
N HIS A 41 -8.39 16.90 -6.55
CA HIS A 41 -7.32 16.34 -5.72
C HIS A 41 -6.57 15.22 -6.43
N ARG A 42 -5.39 14.91 -5.91
CA ARG A 42 -4.61 13.72 -6.24
C ARG A 42 -3.93 13.23 -4.98
N ILE A 43 -4.13 11.96 -4.64
CA ILE A 43 -3.43 11.36 -3.50
C ILE A 43 -2.04 10.92 -3.96
N CYS A 44 -1.00 11.45 -3.31
CA CYS A 44 0.39 11.00 -3.49
C CYS A 44 0.82 10.21 -2.26
N TYR A 45 1.07 8.91 -2.43
CA TYR A 45 1.48 8.06 -1.31
C TYR A 45 2.94 8.33 -0.93
N ALA A 46 3.20 8.56 0.36
CA ALA A 46 4.55 8.72 0.88
C ALA A 46 5.31 7.38 0.87
N VAL A 47 6.19 7.18 -0.14
CA VAL A 47 6.84 5.89 -0.41
C VAL A 47 7.68 5.41 0.78
N LYS A 48 8.29 6.33 1.53
CA LYS A 48 9.04 6.04 2.78
C LYS A 48 8.24 5.30 3.85
N ALA A 49 6.90 5.38 3.84
CA ALA A 49 6.07 4.66 4.81
C ALA A 49 6.13 3.14 4.60
N ASN A 50 6.15 2.70 3.34
CA ASN A 50 6.38 1.31 2.95
C ASN A 50 6.66 1.22 1.44
N SER A 51 7.91 0.91 1.08
CA SER A 51 8.38 0.85 -0.31
C SER A 51 8.34 -0.55 -0.93
N THR A 52 7.54 -1.45 -0.35
CA THR A 52 7.29 -2.79 -0.90
C THR A 52 6.61 -2.68 -2.26
N LEU A 53 7.22 -3.24 -3.31
CA LEU A 53 6.75 -3.10 -4.70
C LEU A 53 5.30 -3.55 -4.90
N ALA A 54 4.85 -4.59 -4.18
CA ALA A 54 3.47 -5.05 -4.27
C ALA A 54 2.47 -4.00 -3.75
N ILE A 55 2.82 -3.25 -2.70
CA ILE A 55 1.99 -2.16 -2.15
C ILE A 55 2.01 -0.96 -3.10
N LEU A 56 3.17 -0.59 -3.64
CA LEU A 56 3.27 0.51 -4.59
C LEU A 56 2.46 0.25 -5.86
N ARG A 57 2.55 -0.97 -6.42
CA ARG A 57 1.71 -1.39 -7.56
C ARG A 57 0.22 -1.32 -7.22
N LEU A 58 -0.17 -1.83 -6.05
CA LEU A 58 -1.55 -1.80 -5.60
C LEU A 58 -2.10 -0.36 -5.54
N LEU A 59 -1.33 0.59 -4.99
CA LEU A 59 -1.73 1.99 -4.87
C LEU A 59 -1.75 2.69 -6.23
N ARG A 60 -0.76 2.43 -7.09
CA ARG A 60 -0.74 2.92 -8.47
C ARG A 60 -1.96 2.45 -9.25
N ASP A 61 -2.34 1.18 -9.12
CA ASP A 61 -3.51 0.61 -9.80
C ASP A 61 -4.83 1.21 -9.28
N LEU A 62 -4.84 1.82 -8.09
CA LEU A 62 -5.95 2.62 -7.55
C LEU A 62 -5.92 4.09 -7.99
N GLY A 63 -4.89 4.54 -8.70
CA GLY A 63 -4.74 5.92 -9.19
C GLY A 63 -3.82 6.81 -8.35
N ALA A 64 -3.17 6.27 -7.32
CA ALA A 64 -2.26 7.06 -6.47
C ALA A 64 -1.05 7.57 -7.28
N GLY A 65 -0.62 8.80 -6.99
CA GLY A 65 0.74 9.25 -7.25
C GLY A 65 1.72 8.76 -6.18
N ALA A 66 2.98 9.19 -6.29
CA ALA A 66 4.00 8.91 -5.29
C ALA A 66 4.65 10.21 -4.81
N ASP A 67 4.78 10.33 -3.49
CA ASP A 67 5.64 11.31 -2.82
C ASP A 67 6.96 10.60 -2.47
N ILE A 68 8.04 11.01 -3.13
CA ILE A 68 9.37 10.40 -3.05
C ILE A 68 10.39 11.43 -2.53
N VAL A 69 11.38 10.96 -1.79
CA VAL A 69 12.43 11.78 -1.18
C VAL A 69 13.84 11.35 -1.60
N SER A 70 13.97 10.34 -2.46
CA SER A 70 15.26 9.83 -2.95
C SER A 70 15.20 9.23 -4.35
N ALA A 71 16.33 9.20 -5.04
CA ALA A 71 16.48 8.51 -6.32
C ALA A 71 16.21 7.00 -6.22
N GLY A 72 16.51 6.39 -5.07
CA GLY A 72 16.21 4.98 -4.81
C GLY A 72 14.72 4.67 -4.74
N GLU A 73 13.89 5.65 -4.37
CA GLU A 73 12.43 5.51 -4.43
C GLU A 73 11.92 5.75 -5.85
N LEU A 74 12.49 6.69 -6.61
CA LEU A 74 12.15 6.90 -8.02
C LEU A 74 12.28 5.61 -8.83
N ALA A 75 13.34 4.82 -8.60
CA ALA A 75 13.56 3.55 -9.28
C ALA A 75 12.54 2.44 -8.92
N ARG A 76 11.68 2.66 -7.93
CA ARG A 76 10.70 1.68 -7.43
C ARG A 76 9.25 1.98 -7.83
N VAL A 77 8.99 3.15 -8.40
CA VAL A 77 7.63 3.60 -8.79
C VAL A 77 7.32 3.31 -10.25
#